data_AF-A0A7Y9GAM0-F1
#
_entry.id   AF-A0A7Y9GAM0-F1
#
_cell.length_a   1.000
_cell.length_b   1.000
_cell.length_c   1.000
_cell.angle_alpha   90.00
_cell.angle_beta   90.00
_cell.angle_gamma   90.00
#
_symmetry.space_group_name_H-M   'P 1'
#
loop_
_entity.id
_entity.type
_entity.pdbx_description
1 polymer ?
#
loop_
_entity_poly.entity_id
_entity_poly.type
_entity_poly.pdbx_seq_one_letter_code
_entity_poly.pdbx_strand_id
1 'polypeptide(L)'
;MAYVRTVKTASGARAVQIVHSSRRGSRDIEHIGSAHDDAALEALKAVARQRLAVGQPELDFGPDFAALQAGSGAGGGPLAITSSRMGYLWDALGHAYQLLGFEEAAGGDEVFRLLVLARIVEPTSKLDSLRVVEEAGFDPPAYATLKRRLPAFAKESWRQKLAAACARTADLGPASLVLYDVSTLYFETDAGDGFREPGFSKERRLEPQITIGLLTDASGFPLMANAFEGNRGETTTMLPTIRAFMDAHQLADVTVVADAGMISAANQQAIEAAGLSFILGARIPDVPYVVQAWRHEHPDEQIPDGHIFTQPWPAGPKDQRRDQII
;
A
#
# COMPACT_ATOMS: atom_id res chain seq x y z
N MET A 1 14.68 -11.34 14.76
CA MET A 1 14.05 -12.12 15.85
C MET A 1 14.97 -13.28 16.20
N ALA A 2 15.14 -13.61 17.47
CA ALA A 2 16.01 -14.71 17.90
C ALA A 2 15.18 -15.91 18.39
N TYR A 3 15.48 -17.12 17.96
CA TYR A 3 14.75 -18.33 18.38
C TYR A 3 15.66 -19.55 18.53
N VAL A 4 15.28 -20.48 19.40
CA VAL A 4 16.00 -21.75 19.60
C VAL A 4 15.51 -22.78 18.59
N ARG A 5 16.43 -23.47 17.92
CA ARG A 5 16.13 -24.61 17.06
C ARG A 5 16.96 -25.84 17.45
N THR A 6 16.44 -27.02 17.08
CA THR A 6 17.16 -28.29 17.21
C THR A 6 17.39 -28.89 15.83
N VAL A 7 18.61 -29.34 15.57
CA VAL A 7 18.99 -29.97 14.29
C VAL A 7 19.67 -31.31 14.52
N LYS A 8 19.41 -32.30 13.67
CA LYS A 8 20.12 -33.57 13.68
C LYS A 8 21.48 -33.39 13.00
N THR A 9 22.53 -33.78 13.70
CA THR A 9 23.91 -33.75 13.19
C THR A 9 24.24 -35.05 12.45
N ALA A 10 25.29 -35.02 11.63
CA ALA A 10 25.78 -36.19 10.90
C ALA A 10 26.23 -37.34 11.83
N SER A 11 26.57 -37.05 13.10
CA SER A 11 26.94 -38.03 14.12
C SER A 11 25.74 -38.65 14.86
N GLY A 12 24.50 -38.33 14.46
CA GLY A 12 23.29 -38.81 15.12
C GLY A 12 22.91 -38.03 16.39
N ALA A 13 23.73 -37.08 16.84
CA ALA A 13 23.41 -36.19 17.96
C ALA A 13 22.40 -35.11 17.54
N ARG A 14 21.70 -34.53 18.53
CA ARG A 14 20.79 -33.39 18.36
C ARG A 14 21.45 -32.12 18.86
N ALA A 15 21.79 -31.23 17.93
CA ALA A 15 22.38 -29.93 18.22
C ALA A 15 21.31 -28.89 18.54
N VAL A 16 21.51 -28.13 19.62
CA VAL A 16 20.71 -26.95 19.98
C VAL A 16 21.43 -25.70 19.50
N GLN A 17 20.71 -24.82 18.82
CA GLN A 17 21.24 -23.58 18.25
C GLN A 17 20.29 -22.41 18.53
N ILE A 18 20.85 -21.22 18.76
CA ILE A 18 20.11 -19.96 18.77
C ILE A 18 20.31 -19.31 17.40
N VAL A 19 19.22 -18.97 16.71
CA VAL A 19 19.27 -18.31 15.41
C VAL A 19 18.83 -16.86 15.59
N HIS A 20 19.70 -15.92 15.26
CA HIS A 20 19.40 -14.50 15.19
C HIS A 20 19.09 -14.12 13.73
N SER A 21 17.82 -13.83 13.43
CA SER A 21 17.44 -13.29 12.12
C SER A 21 17.33 -11.76 12.17
N SER A 22 17.81 -11.10 11.11
CA SER A 22 17.52 -9.68 10.85
C SER A 22 16.70 -9.54 9.55
N ARG A 23 15.96 -8.43 9.40
CA ARG A 23 15.04 -8.16 8.27
C ARG A 23 15.68 -8.20 6.87
N ARG A 24 17.01 -8.33 6.76
CA ARG A 24 17.76 -8.42 5.48
C ARG A 24 18.35 -9.81 5.18
N GLY A 25 17.84 -10.87 5.80
CA GLY A 25 18.19 -12.26 5.44
C GLY A 25 19.52 -12.77 6.00
N SER A 26 20.32 -11.95 6.67
CA SER A 26 21.46 -12.44 7.45
C SER A 26 20.96 -13.23 8.66
N ARG A 27 21.44 -14.47 8.79
CA ARG A 27 21.15 -15.39 9.89
C ARG A 27 22.46 -15.69 10.60
N ASP A 28 22.60 -15.16 11.81
CA ASP A 28 23.68 -15.57 12.71
C ASP A 28 23.20 -16.76 13.56
N ILE A 29 24.04 -17.76 13.71
CA ILE A 29 23.68 -19.04 14.33
C ILE A 29 24.69 -19.35 15.43
N GLU A 30 24.27 -19.17 16.68
CA GLU A 30 25.05 -19.57 17.85
C GLU A 30 24.79 -21.05 18.16
N HIS A 31 25.85 -21.85 18.27
CA HIS A 31 25.74 -23.24 18.68
C HIS A 31 25.91 -23.38 20.19
N ILE A 32 24.91 -23.96 20.86
CA ILE A 32 24.89 -24.12 22.32
C ILE A 32 25.50 -25.46 22.75
N GLY A 33 25.26 -26.52 21.96
CA GLY A 33 25.79 -27.85 22.23
C GLY A 33 25.02 -28.95 21.50
N SER A 34 25.48 -30.19 21.63
CA SER A 34 24.85 -31.38 21.04
C SER A 34 24.55 -32.45 22.09
N ALA A 35 23.36 -33.05 22.05
CA ALA A 35 22.91 -34.07 22.99
C ALA A 35 22.63 -35.40 22.31
N HIS A 36 22.95 -36.49 22.99
CA HIS A 36 22.69 -37.87 22.55
C HIS A 36 21.48 -38.52 23.24
N ASP A 37 20.96 -37.90 24.31
CA ASP A 37 19.76 -38.33 25.03
C ASP A 37 18.79 -37.16 25.25
N ASP A 38 17.58 -37.45 25.73
CA ASP A 38 16.50 -36.47 25.93
C ASP A 38 16.75 -35.53 27.12
N ALA A 39 17.36 -36.02 28.19
CA ALA A 39 17.64 -35.22 29.38
C ALA A 39 18.67 -34.11 29.09
N ALA A 40 19.76 -34.47 28.40
CA ALA A 40 20.77 -33.53 27.96
C ALA A 40 20.23 -32.54 26.93
N LEU A 41 19.31 -32.97 26.06
CA LEU A 41 18.68 -32.06 25.09
C LEU A 41 17.86 -30.98 25.78
N GLU A 42 17.04 -31.36 26.77
CA GLU A 42 16.22 -30.39 27.51
C GLU A 42 17.07 -29.44 28.37
N ALA A 43 18.16 -29.93 28.95
CA ALA A 43 19.14 -29.08 29.64
C ALA A 43 19.76 -28.03 28.69
N LEU A 44 20.18 -28.43 27.48
CA LEU A 44 20.73 -27.50 26.49
C LEU A 44 19.69 -26.49 25.99
N LYS A 45 18.42 -26.89 25.84
CA LYS A 45 17.33 -25.96 25.52
C LYS A 45 17.07 -24.96 26.65
N ALA A 46 17.17 -25.39 27.91
CA ALA A 46 17.02 -24.49 29.06
C ALA A 46 18.13 -23.44 29.09
N VAL A 47 19.39 -23.84 28.86
CA VAL A 47 20.53 -22.91 28.74
C VAL A 47 20.35 -21.94 27.57
N ALA A 48 19.88 -22.42 26.41
CA ALA A 48 19.61 -21.58 25.26
C ALA A 48 18.52 -20.52 25.55
N ARG A 49 17.45 -20.90 26.27
CA ARG A 49 16.40 -19.97 26.72
C ARG A 49 16.92 -18.96 27.74
N GLN A 50 17.75 -19.40 28.70
CA GLN A 50 18.38 -18.48 29.65
C GLN A 50 19.26 -17.44 28.95
N ARG A 51 20.07 -17.86 27.97
CA ARG A 51 20.87 -16.92 27.16
C ARG A 51 20.03 -15.94 26.36
N LEU A 52 18.90 -16.37 25.80
CA LEU A 52 17.96 -15.46 25.13
C LEU A 52 17.31 -14.45 26.09
N ALA A 53 17.20 -14.78 27.37
CA ALA A 53 16.62 -13.91 28.39
C ALA A 53 17.64 -12.91 28.98
N VAL A 54 18.96 -13.12 28.80
CA VAL A 54 19.99 -12.19 29.26
C VAL A 54 19.84 -10.86 28.53
N GLY A 55 19.33 -9.85 29.25
CA GLY A 55 19.07 -8.50 28.72
C GLY A 55 17.60 -8.18 28.44
N GLN A 56 16.66 -9.11 28.70
CA GLN A 56 15.23 -8.77 28.74
C GLN A 56 14.89 -8.20 30.13
N PRO A 57 14.28 -7.00 30.22
CA PRO A 57 13.81 -6.47 31.50
C PRO A 57 12.69 -7.36 32.05
N GLU A 58 12.77 -7.65 33.34
CA GLU A 58 11.68 -8.31 34.08
C GLU A 58 10.56 -7.29 34.32
N LEU A 59 9.33 -7.65 34.01
CA LEU A 59 8.16 -6.82 34.28
C LEU A 59 7.79 -6.97 35.76
N ASP A 60 8.15 -5.97 36.56
CA ASP A 60 7.77 -5.90 37.98
C ASP A 60 6.28 -5.52 38.10
N PHE A 61 5.46 -6.48 38.54
CA PHE A 61 4.04 -6.30 38.80
C PHE A 61 3.74 -5.80 40.23
N GLY A 62 4.77 -5.49 41.02
CA GLY A 62 4.66 -4.95 42.36
C GLY A 62 4.47 -6.00 43.47
N PRO A 63 4.54 -5.57 44.74
CA PRO A 63 4.58 -6.46 45.91
C PRO A 63 3.28 -7.24 46.13
N ASP A 64 2.14 -6.70 45.73
CA ASP A 64 0.83 -7.37 45.86
C ASP A 64 0.75 -8.62 44.97
N PHE A 65 1.37 -8.57 43.79
CA PHE A 65 1.44 -9.70 42.87
C PHE A 65 2.39 -10.79 43.40
N ALA A 66 3.50 -10.40 44.03
CA ALA A 66 4.43 -11.32 44.67
C ALA A 66 3.80 -12.06 45.87
N ALA A 67 2.96 -11.38 46.66
CA ALA A 67 2.22 -11.98 47.76
C ALA A 67 1.18 -13.02 47.28
N LEU A 68 0.50 -12.75 46.16
CA LEU A 68 -0.43 -13.69 45.52
C LEU A 68 0.27 -14.93 44.98
N GLN A 69 1.48 -14.80 44.41
CA GLN A 69 2.29 -15.95 43.99
C GLN A 69 2.72 -16.82 45.17
N ALA A 70 3.20 -16.20 46.26
CA ALA A 70 3.69 -16.93 47.43
C ALA A 70 2.61 -17.81 48.11
N GLY A 71 1.34 -17.39 48.05
CA GLY A 71 0.21 -18.16 48.57
C GLY A 71 -0.23 -19.35 47.70
N SER A 72 0.19 -19.41 46.43
CA SER A 72 -0.27 -20.40 45.45
C SER A 72 0.54 -21.69 45.41
N GLY A 73 1.64 -21.78 46.16
CA GLY A 73 2.56 -22.94 46.16
C GLY A 73 3.31 -23.15 44.83
N ALA A 74 3.04 -22.34 43.81
CA ALA A 74 3.85 -22.23 42.62
C ALA A 74 5.09 -21.41 42.96
N GLY A 75 6.25 -22.08 43.04
CA GLY A 75 7.53 -21.40 43.26
C GLY A 75 7.71 -20.24 42.27
N GLY A 76 8.29 -19.13 42.75
CA GLY A 76 8.53 -17.87 42.02
C GLY A 76 9.46 -18.03 40.82
N GLY A 77 8.98 -18.74 39.80
CA GLY A 77 9.57 -18.81 38.48
C GLY A 77 8.98 -17.72 37.58
N PRO A 78 9.63 -17.44 36.44
CA PRO A 78 9.13 -16.47 35.48
C PRO A 78 7.71 -16.84 35.05
N LEU A 79 6.82 -15.85 35.09
CA LEU A 79 5.46 -16.00 34.56
C LEU A 79 5.54 -16.32 33.07
N ALA A 80 4.87 -17.38 32.65
CA ALA A 80 4.73 -17.68 31.24
C ALA A 80 3.75 -16.67 30.60
N ILE A 81 4.20 -15.94 29.59
CA ILE A 81 3.29 -15.20 28.71
C ILE A 81 2.44 -16.24 27.96
N THR A 82 1.16 -16.32 28.29
CA THR A 82 0.21 -17.25 27.66
C THR A 82 -0.26 -16.74 26.29
N SER A 83 -0.28 -15.41 26.11
CA SER A 83 -0.61 -14.74 24.86
C SER A 83 -0.09 -13.30 24.86
N SER A 84 0.11 -12.74 23.67
CA SER A 84 0.42 -11.32 23.46
C SER A 84 -0.42 -10.84 22.27
N ARG A 85 -0.85 -9.57 22.30
CA ARG A 85 -1.65 -8.98 21.22
C ARG A 85 -1.17 -7.58 20.89
N MET A 86 -1.15 -7.25 19.60
CA MET A 86 -0.95 -5.88 19.09
C MET A 86 -2.27 -5.09 19.14
N GLY A 87 -2.97 -5.13 20.28
CA GLY A 87 -4.35 -4.66 20.42
C GLY A 87 -4.54 -3.21 19.98
N TYR A 88 -3.75 -2.27 20.52
CA TYR A 88 -3.89 -0.85 20.19
C TYR A 88 -3.68 -0.55 18.70
N LEU A 89 -2.68 -1.17 18.06
CA LEU A 89 -2.43 -0.97 16.63
C LEU A 89 -3.59 -1.53 15.81
N TRP A 90 -4.02 -2.74 16.14
CA TRP A 90 -5.10 -3.42 15.44
C TRP A 90 -6.45 -2.69 15.59
N ASP A 91 -6.75 -2.22 16.81
CA ASP A 91 -7.96 -1.49 17.15
C ASP A 91 -7.96 -0.11 16.46
N ALA A 92 -6.83 0.60 16.43
CA ALA A 92 -6.73 1.89 15.74
C ALA A 92 -6.93 1.74 14.22
N LEU A 93 -6.30 0.74 13.59
CA LEU A 93 -6.50 0.45 12.17
C LEU A 93 -7.94 0.00 11.89
N GLY A 94 -8.51 -0.83 12.76
CA GLY A 94 -9.91 -1.23 12.69
C GLY A 94 -10.88 -0.06 12.82
N HIS A 95 -10.59 0.90 13.69
CA HIS A 95 -11.37 2.11 13.84
C HIS A 95 -11.27 2.99 12.59
N ALA A 96 -10.07 3.20 12.04
CA ALA A 96 -9.91 3.94 10.79
C ALA A 96 -10.67 3.27 9.63
N TYR A 97 -10.62 1.94 9.53
CA TYR A 97 -11.37 1.16 8.56
C TYR A 97 -12.90 1.37 8.68
N GLN A 98 -13.40 1.47 9.91
CA GLN A 98 -14.82 1.77 10.18
C GLN A 98 -15.19 3.22 9.88
N LEU A 99 -14.34 4.19 10.25
CA LEU A 99 -14.55 5.61 9.96
C LEU A 99 -14.64 5.88 8.46
N LEU A 100 -13.83 5.17 7.66
CA LEU A 100 -13.90 5.21 6.19
C LEU A 100 -15.14 4.51 5.62
N GLY A 101 -15.98 3.88 6.46
CA GLY A 101 -17.17 3.14 6.05
C GLY A 101 -16.88 1.82 5.33
N PHE A 102 -15.65 1.30 5.42
CA PHE A 102 -15.27 0.09 4.70
C PHE A 102 -15.93 -1.18 5.26
N GLU A 103 -16.28 -1.19 6.54
CA GLU A 103 -17.06 -2.28 7.16
C GLU A 103 -18.38 -2.50 6.43
N GLU A 104 -19.14 -1.44 6.20
CA GLU A 104 -20.41 -1.51 5.47
C GLU A 104 -20.19 -1.77 3.98
N ALA A 105 -19.22 -1.08 3.36
CA ALA A 105 -18.92 -1.24 1.93
C ALA A 105 -18.48 -2.68 1.57
N ALA A 106 -17.75 -3.34 2.47
CA ALA A 106 -17.35 -4.74 2.35
C ALA A 106 -18.43 -5.73 2.82
N GLY A 107 -19.57 -5.25 3.34
CA GLY A 107 -20.64 -6.09 3.86
C GLY A 107 -20.24 -6.91 5.09
N GLY A 108 -19.37 -6.36 5.94
CA GLY A 108 -18.85 -7.03 7.13
C GLY A 108 -17.91 -8.19 6.84
N ASP A 109 -17.22 -8.18 5.69
CA ASP A 109 -16.29 -9.26 5.34
C ASP A 109 -15.01 -9.19 6.20
N GLU A 110 -14.98 -10.02 7.24
CA GLU A 110 -13.86 -10.11 8.18
C GLU A 110 -12.54 -10.50 7.49
N VAL A 111 -12.59 -11.35 6.45
CA VAL A 111 -11.38 -11.78 5.71
C VAL A 111 -10.78 -10.60 4.95
N PHE A 112 -11.60 -9.76 4.34
CA PHE A 112 -11.15 -8.53 3.69
C PHE A 112 -10.56 -7.55 4.70
N ARG A 113 -11.26 -7.32 5.82
CA ARG A 113 -10.76 -6.45 6.90
C ARG A 113 -9.41 -6.94 7.44
N LEU A 114 -9.31 -8.22 7.80
CA LEU A 114 -8.06 -8.84 8.27
C LEU A 114 -6.92 -8.66 7.26
N LEU A 115 -7.19 -8.90 5.97
CA LEU A 115 -6.19 -8.77 4.93
C LEU A 115 -5.73 -7.31 4.75
N VAL A 116 -6.64 -6.34 4.81
CA VAL A 116 -6.31 -4.90 4.73
C VAL A 116 -5.44 -4.49 5.92
N LEU A 117 -5.88 -4.80 7.15
CA LEU A 117 -5.16 -4.45 8.38
C LEU A 117 -3.76 -5.09 8.39
N ALA A 118 -3.66 -6.39 8.11
CA ALA A 118 -2.38 -7.11 8.05
C ALA A 118 -1.42 -6.50 7.03
N ARG A 119 -1.91 -6.09 5.85
CA ARG A 119 -1.09 -5.49 4.78
C ARG A 119 -0.61 -4.08 5.10
N ILE A 120 -1.30 -3.36 5.97
CA ILE A 120 -0.84 -2.06 6.51
C ILE A 120 0.24 -2.28 7.58
N VAL A 121 0.04 -3.26 8.46
CA VAL A 121 1.04 -3.63 9.49
C VAL A 121 2.34 -4.10 8.84
N GLU A 122 2.24 -5.01 7.87
CA GLU A 122 3.39 -5.50 7.11
C GLU A 122 2.99 -5.76 5.64
N PRO A 123 3.61 -5.08 4.66
CA PRO A 123 3.27 -5.23 3.25
C PRO A 123 3.83 -6.53 2.68
N THR A 124 3.21 -7.66 3.02
CA THR A 124 3.62 -9.01 2.62
C THR A 124 2.62 -9.67 1.65
N SER A 125 2.89 -10.90 1.22
CA SER A 125 2.00 -11.67 0.34
C SER A 125 0.65 -11.99 1.01
N LYS A 126 -0.36 -12.34 0.21
CA LYS A 126 -1.68 -12.78 0.73
C LYS A 126 -1.63 -14.06 1.58
N LEU A 127 -0.59 -14.88 1.39
CA LEU A 127 -0.38 -16.09 2.18
C LEU A 127 0.28 -15.73 3.51
N ASP A 128 1.32 -14.91 3.45
CA ASP A 128 2.10 -14.52 4.63
C ASP A 128 1.38 -13.48 5.50
N SER A 129 0.33 -12.83 5.00
CA SER A 129 -0.53 -11.99 5.84
C SER A 129 -1.20 -12.77 6.98
N LEU A 130 -1.37 -14.09 6.84
CA LEU A 130 -1.89 -14.94 7.92
C LEU A 130 -0.93 -15.00 9.11
N ARG A 131 0.39 -15.04 8.85
CA ARG A 131 1.41 -14.93 9.89
C ARG A 131 1.31 -13.59 10.62
N VAL A 132 1.08 -12.50 9.89
CA VAL A 132 0.94 -11.15 10.48
C VAL A 132 -0.27 -11.09 11.43
N VAL A 133 -1.39 -11.70 11.05
CA VAL A 133 -2.59 -11.79 11.92
C VAL A 133 -2.30 -12.58 13.19
N GLU A 134 -1.62 -13.73 13.05
CA GLU A 134 -1.21 -14.57 14.18
C GLU A 134 -0.24 -13.84 15.12
N GLU A 135 0.79 -13.18 14.57
CA GLU A 135 1.74 -12.37 15.32
C GLU A 135 1.09 -11.16 16.00
N ALA A 136 0.00 -10.63 15.42
CA ALA A 136 -0.81 -9.59 16.04
C ALA A 136 -1.67 -10.11 17.21
N GLY A 137 -1.72 -11.41 17.44
CA GLY A 137 -2.45 -12.06 18.53
C GLY A 137 -3.89 -12.42 18.20
N PHE A 138 -4.21 -12.63 16.92
CA PHE A 138 -5.54 -13.02 16.45
C PHE A 138 -5.49 -14.33 15.67
N ASP A 139 -6.62 -15.03 15.58
CA ASP A 139 -6.71 -16.28 14.82
C ASP A 139 -6.82 -16.00 13.31
N PRO A 140 -5.84 -16.40 12.49
CA PRO A 140 -5.94 -16.22 11.05
C PRO A 140 -6.94 -17.22 10.43
N PRO A 141 -7.68 -16.83 9.38
CA PRO A 141 -8.46 -17.77 8.61
C PRO A 141 -7.54 -18.75 7.88
N ALA A 142 -8.03 -19.96 7.58
CA ALA A 142 -7.30 -20.87 6.70
C ALA A 142 -7.04 -20.24 5.33
N TYR A 143 -5.86 -20.49 4.74
CA TYR A 143 -5.50 -19.94 3.43
C TYR A 143 -6.50 -20.29 2.31
N ALA A 144 -7.15 -21.45 2.41
CA ALA A 144 -8.24 -21.83 1.50
C ALA A 144 -9.45 -20.88 1.57
N THR A 145 -9.80 -20.44 2.78
CA THR A 145 -10.86 -19.45 3.00
C THR A 145 -10.48 -18.11 2.38
N LEU A 146 -9.26 -17.63 2.63
CA LEU A 146 -8.75 -16.40 2.02
C LEU A 146 -8.83 -16.47 0.49
N LYS A 147 -8.30 -17.52 -0.13
CA LYS A 147 -8.37 -17.73 -1.59
C LYS A 147 -9.79 -17.76 -2.13
N ARG A 148 -10.74 -18.36 -1.42
CA ARG A 148 -12.15 -18.41 -1.84
C ARG A 148 -12.82 -17.04 -1.85
N ARG A 149 -12.35 -16.08 -1.04
CA ARG A 149 -12.89 -14.70 -1.01
C ARG A 149 -12.29 -13.79 -2.08
N LEU A 150 -11.04 -14.02 -2.50
CA LEU A 150 -10.35 -13.15 -3.48
C LEU A 150 -11.16 -12.86 -4.77
N PRO A 151 -11.86 -13.82 -5.39
CA PRO A 151 -12.67 -13.53 -6.58
C PRO A 151 -13.81 -12.55 -6.32
N ALA A 152 -14.33 -12.46 -5.09
CA ALA A 152 -15.33 -11.45 -4.74
C ALA A 152 -14.71 -10.05 -4.70
N PHE A 153 -13.52 -9.92 -4.11
CA PHE A 153 -12.80 -8.64 -3.99
C PHE A 153 -12.33 -8.10 -5.35
N ALA A 154 -12.08 -9.00 -6.31
CA ALA A 154 -11.66 -8.65 -7.66
C ALA A 154 -12.79 -8.05 -8.54
N LYS A 155 -14.06 -8.15 -8.10
CA LYS A 155 -15.20 -7.63 -8.87
C LYS A 155 -15.20 -6.10 -8.89
N GLU A 156 -15.65 -5.53 -10.00
CA GLU A 156 -15.81 -4.09 -10.15
C GLU A 156 -16.77 -3.51 -9.10
N SER A 157 -17.89 -4.19 -8.85
CA SER A 157 -18.86 -3.77 -7.83
C SER A 157 -18.28 -3.72 -6.41
N TRP A 158 -17.24 -4.50 -6.11
CA TRP A 158 -16.52 -4.40 -4.83
C TRP A 158 -15.74 -3.09 -4.76
N ARG A 159 -14.97 -2.78 -5.81
CA ARG A 159 -14.20 -1.53 -5.90
C ARG A 159 -15.11 -0.30 -5.88
N GLN A 160 -16.24 -0.33 -6.59
CA GLN A 160 -17.21 0.77 -6.61
C GLN A 160 -17.79 1.07 -5.22
N LYS A 161 -18.06 0.05 -4.39
CA LYS A 161 -18.52 0.26 -3.01
C LYS A 161 -17.46 0.95 -2.14
N LEU A 162 -16.20 0.55 -2.28
CA LEU A 162 -15.08 1.18 -1.57
C LEU A 162 -14.87 2.61 -2.05
N ALA A 163 -14.91 2.85 -3.37
CA ALA A 163 -14.81 4.18 -3.96
C ALA A 163 -15.94 5.10 -3.47
N ALA A 164 -17.17 4.59 -3.39
CA ALA A 164 -18.28 5.34 -2.83
C ALA A 164 -18.11 5.67 -1.35
N ALA A 165 -17.46 4.80 -0.57
CA ALA A 165 -17.14 5.06 0.83
C ALA A 165 -16.05 6.15 0.97
N CYS A 166 -15.01 6.09 0.13
CA CYS A 166 -14.01 7.14 0.03
C CYS A 166 -14.61 8.49 -0.37
N ALA A 167 -15.42 8.52 -1.44
CA ALA A 167 -16.03 9.75 -1.95
C ALA A 167 -16.91 10.47 -0.92
N ARG A 168 -17.54 9.74 0.02
CA ARG A 168 -18.30 10.34 1.14
C ARG A 168 -17.41 11.03 2.17
N THR A 169 -16.15 10.62 2.27
CA THR A 169 -15.17 11.20 3.21
C THR A 169 -14.45 12.38 2.59
N ALA A 170 -14.32 12.39 1.26
CA ALA A 170 -13.67 13.46 0.52
C ALA A 170 -14.57 14.70 0.43
N ASP A 171 -13.94 15.88 0.38
CA ASP A 171 -14.63 17.17 0.20
C ASP A 171 -14.89 17.40 -1.30
N LEU A 172 -15.84 16.64 -1.86
CA LEU A 172 -16.23 16.75 -3.26
C LEU A 172 -17.32 17.81 -3.42
N GLY A 173 -17.02 18.85 -4.19
CA GLY A 173 -17.95 19.93 -4.54
C GLY A 173 -18.46 19.84 -5.98
N PRO A 174 -19.39 20.74 -6.37
CA PRO A 174 -19.93 20.81 -7.73
C PRO A 174 -18.88 20.99 -8.82
N ALA A 175 -17.77 21.65 -8.48
CA ALA A 175 -16.55 21.73 -9.27
C ALA A 175 -15.41 21.18 -8.42
N SER A 176 -14.93 19.99 -8.75
CA SER A 176 -13.89 19.30 -7.98
C SER A 176 -12.57 19.22 -8.76
N LEU A 177 -11.45 19.48 -8.08
CA LEU A 177 -10.13 19.20 -8.63
C LEU A 177 -9.71 17.78 -8.23
N VAL A 178 -9.38 16.97 -9.22
CA VAL A 178 -8.96 15.57 -9.03
C VAL A 178 -7.60 15.34 -9.67
N LEU A 179 -6.78 14.53 -9.02
CA LEU A 179 -5.50 14.09 -9.58
C LEU A 179 -5.68 12.67 -10.11
N TYR A 180 -5.18 12.41 -11.31
CA TYR A 180 -5.19 11.09 -11.91
C TYR A 180 -3.77 10.67 -12.27
N ASP A 181 -3.33 9.57 -11.68
CA ASP A 181 -2.04 8.96 -11.96
C ASP A 181 -2.22 7.49 -12.36
N VAL A 182 -1.28 7.00 -13.17
CA VAL A 182 -1.30 5.64 -13.67
C VAL A 182 0.03 4.94 -13.37
N SER A 183 -0.05 3.78 -12.74
CA SER A 183 1.07 2.91 -12.42
C SER A 183 0.97 1.58 -13.15
N THR A 184 2.09 1.08 -13.66
CA THR A 184 2.14 -0.24 -14.33
C THR A 184 2.70 -1.29 -13.38
N LEU A 185 2.01 -2.43 -13.26
CA LEU A 185 2.54 -3.62 -12.59
C LEU A 185 2.87 -4.68 -13.64
N TYR A 186 4.12 -5.13 -13.68
CA TYR A 186 4.53 -6.27 -14.52
C TYR A 186 4.55 -7.56 -13.68
N PHE A 187 4.43 -8.69 -14.36
CA PHE A 187 4.44 -10.01 -13.75
C PHE A 187 5.54 -10.86 -14.38
N GLU A 188 6.33 -11.53 -13.55
CA GLU A 188 7.34 -12.49 -14.01
C GLU A 188 6.63 -13.78 -14.47
N THR A 189 6.06 -13.73 -15.67
CA THR A 189 5.35 -14.83 -16.32
C THR A 189 5.50 -14.71 -17.83
N ASP A 190 5.54 -15.84 -18.52
CA ASP A 190 5.84 -15.84 -19.97
C ASP A 190 4.60 -15.60 -20.85
N ALA A 191 3.40 -15.78 -20.29
CA ALA A 191 2.15 -15.78 -21.07
C ALA A 191 1.11 -14.81 -20.49
N GLY A 192 0.49 -14.06 -21.39
CA GLY A 192 -0.70 -13.26 -21.08
C GLY A 192 -1.93 -14.13 -20.84
N ASP A 193 -2.92 -13.57 -20.15
CA ASP A 193 -4.16 -14.27 -19.78
C ASP A 193 -5.44 -13.48 -20.10
N GLY A 194 -5.35 -12.51 -21.00
CA GLY A 194 -6.44 -11.62 -21.39
C GLY A 194 -6.59 -10.40 -20.48
N PHE A 195 -6.04 -10.43 -19.26
CA PHE A 195 -5.99 -9.26 -18.38
C PHE A 195 -4.54 -8.78 -18.21
N ARG A 196 -3.63 -9.70 -17.91
CA ARG A 196 -2.19 -9.44 -17.92
C ARG A 196 -1.73 -9.62 -19.36
N GLU A 197 -1.35 -8.54 -20.01
CA GLU A 197 -0.93 -8.56 -21.41
C GLU A 197 0.37 -7.77 -21.58
N PRO A 198 1.29 -8.22 -22.45
CA PRO A 198 2.44 -7.39 -22.83
C PRO A 198 1.93 -6.07 -23.38
N GLY A 199 2.52 -4.97 -22.91
CA GLY A 199 2.06 -3.63 -23.27
C GLY A 199 3.22 -2.67 -23.52
N PHE A 200 2.87 -1.39 -23.61
CA PHE A 200 3.85 -0.33 -23.80
C PHE A 200 4.62 -0.09 -22.50
N SER A 201 5.65 -0.90 -22.25
CA SER A 201 6.56 -0.69 -21.12
C SER A 201 7.57 0.40 -21.46
N LYS A 202 7.67 1.44 -20.60
CA LYS A 202 8.71 2.49 -20.70
C LYS A 202 10.12 1.89 -20.65
N GLU A 203 10.29 0.74 -20.01
CA GLU A 203 11.53 -0.03 -19.90
C GLU A 203 11.68 -1.11 -20.98
N ARG A 204 10.77 -1.17 -21.97
CA ARG A 204 10.73 -2.18 -23.04
C ARG A 204 10.64 -3.64 -22.54
N ARG A 205 9.98 -3.84 -21.40
CA ARG A 205 9.66 -5.18 -20.88
C ARG A 205 8.67 -5.90 -21.78
N LEU A 206 8.90 -7.20 -21.97
CA LEU A 206 8.02 -8.09 -22.76
C LEU A 206 7.07 -8.88 -21.86
N GLU A 207 7.35 -8.87 -20.56
CA GLU A 207 6.56 -9.51 -19.54
C GLU A 207 5.13 -8.94 -19.50
N PRO A 208 4.10 -9.78 -19.32
CA PRO A 208 2.73 -9.32 -19.16
C PRO A 208 2.60 -8.31 -18.02
N GLN A 209 1.82 -7.26 -18.27
CA GLN A 209 1.60 -6.19 -17.33
C GLN A 209 0.10 -5.89 -17.16
N ILE A 210 -0.22 -5.09 -16.15
CA ILE A 210 -1.51 -4.41 -16.01
C ILE A 210 -1.25 -2.94 -15.70
N THR A 211 -2.26 -2.14 -15.99
CA THR A 211 -2.24 -0.71 -15.73
C THR A 211 -3.21 -0.40 -14.59
N ILE A 212 -2.75 0.31 -13.56
CA ILE A 212 -3.56 0.72 -12.41
C ILE A 212 -3.73 2.23 -12.47
N GLY A 213 -4.96 2.70 -12.60
CA GLY A 213 -5.32 4.11 -12.46
C GLY A 213 -5.75 4.41 -11.03
N LEU A 214 -5.23 5.48 -10.45
CA LEU A 214 -5.64 6.02 -9.15
C LEU A 214 -6.17 7.44 -9.34
N LEU A 215 -7.39 7.66 -8.88
CA LEU A 215 -8.01 8.98 -8.78
C LEU A 215 -7.97 9.43 -7.32
N THR A 216 -7.50 10.66 -7.08
CA THR A 216 -7.49 11.28 -5.75
C THR A 216 -8.16 12.64 -5.78
N ASP A 217 -8.56 13.14 -4.61
CA ASP A 217 -8.92 14.55 -4.46
C ASP A 217 -7.65 15.43 -4.44
N ALA A 218 -7.85 16.75 -4.36
CA ALA A 218 -6.78 17.75 -4.31
C ALA A 218 -5.80 17.58 -3.13
N SER A 219 -6.20 16.90 -2.04
CA SER A 219 -5.34 16.62 -0.88
C SER A 219 -4.51 15.35 -1.04
N GLY A 220 -4.77 14.56 -2.08
CA GLY A 220 -4.18 13.24 -2.30
C GLY A 220 -4.97 12.10 -1.66
N PHE A 221 -6.19 12.35 -1.16
CA PHE A 221 -7.03 11.31 -0.60
C PHE A 221 -7.58 10.39 -1.71
N PRO A 222 -7.42 9.05 -1.63
CA PRO A 222 -7.87 8.13 -2.67
C PRO A 222 -9.38 8.14 -2.85
N LEU A 223 -9.85 8.39 -4.07
CA LEU A 223 -11.27 8.38 -4.44
C LEU A 223 -11.67 7.08 -5.14
N MET A 224 -10.87 6.64 -6.10
CA MET A 224 -11.18 5.46 -6.92
C MET A 224 -9.90 4.83 -7.45
N ALA A 225 -9.87 3.50 -7.52
CA ALA A 225 -8.80 2.74 -8.15
C ALA A 225 -9.37 1.77 -9.20
N ASN A 226 -8.75 1.75 -10.36
CA ASN A 226 -9.13 0.90 -11.50
C ASN A 226 -7.92 0.10 -11.97
N ALA A 227 -8.18 -1.07 -12.53
CA ALA A 227 -7.16 -1.90 -13.14
C ALA A 227 -7.60 -2.27 -14.56
N PHE A 228 -6.67 -2.16 -15.50
CA PHE A 228 -6.90 -2.35 -16.93
C PHE A 228 -5.87 -3.31 -17.51
N GLU A 229 -6.21 -3.88 -18.65
CA GLU A 229 -5.34 -4.77 -19.39
C GLU A 229 -4.04 -4.04 -19.77
N GLY A 230 -2.90 -4.73 -19.68
CA GLY A 230 -1.58 -4.11 -19.84
C GLY A 230 -1.30 -3.45 -21.19
N ASN A 231 -2.06 -3.85 -22.21
CA ASN A 231 -1.99 -3.31 -23.57
C ASN A 231 -2.95 -2.13 -23.81
N ARG A 232 -3.79 -1.75 -22.83
CA ARG A 232 -4.57 -0.51 -22.91
C ARG A 232 -3.68 0.67 -22.62
N GLY A 233 -3.64 1.61 -23.56
CA GLY A 233 -2.92 2.87 -23.39
C GLY A 233 -3.51 3.70 -22.25
N GLU A 234 -2.64 4.42 -21.54
CA GLU A 234 -3.00 5.39 -20.47
C GLU A 234 -4.05 6.39 -20.97
N THR A 235 -3.99 6.73 -22.26
CA THR A 235 -4.88 7.70 -22.89
C THR A 235 -6.34 7.22 -22.95
N THR A 236 -6.60 5.92 -23.11
CA THR A 236 -7.97 5.41 -23.30
C THR A 236 -8.69 5.09 -21.99
N THR A 237 -7.97 5.06 -20.85
CA THR A 237 -8.52 4.64 -19.56
C THR A 237 -8.94 5.82 -18.67
N MET A 238 -8.27 6.96 -18.79
CA MET A 238 -8.50 8.14 -17.94
C MET A 238 -9.90 8.74 -18.10
N LEU A 239 -10.30 9.12 -19.31
CA LEU A 239 -11.58 9.79 -19.56
C LEU A 239 -12.80 8.94 -19.17
N PRO A 240 -12.88 7.64 -19.53
CA PRO A 240 -13.96 6.78 -19.07
C PRO A 240 -14.01 6.66 -17.54
N THR A 241 -12.85 6.61 -16.88
CA THR A 241 -12.78 6.53 -15.41
C THR A 241 -13.34 7.79 -14.76
N ILE A 242 -12.94 8.97 -15.25
CA ILE A 242 -13.42 10.25 -14.72
C ILE A 242 -14.92 10.41 -14.94
N ARG A 243 -15.43 10.07 -16.14
CA ARG A 243 -16.88 10.12 -16.41
C ARG A 243 -17.66 9.18 -15.51
N ALA A 244 -17.21 7.94 -15.35
CA ALA A 244 -17.85 6.99 -14.46
C ALA A 244 -17.85 7.47 -13.00
N PHE A 245 -16.77 8.13 -12.56
CA PHE A 245 -16.68 8.74 -11.25
C PHE A 245 -17.65 9.92 -11.10
N MET A 246 -17.71 10.83 -12.09
CA MET A 246 -18.65 11.94 -12.10
C MET A 246 -20.10 11.46 -12.06
N ASP A 247 -20.45 10.46 -12.86
CA ASP A 247 -21.80 9.89 -12.91
C ASP A 247 -22.18 9.24 -11.57
N ALA A 248 -21.24 8.50 -10.95
CA ALA A 248 -21.47 7.82 -9.67
C ALA A 248 -21.63 8.79 -8.49
N HIS A 249 -21.05 9.99 -8.58
CA HIS A 249 -21.04 10.98 -7.50
C HIS A 249 -21.76 12.28 -7.84
N GLN A 250 -22.45 12.34 -8.98
CA GLN A 250 -23.26 13.47 -9.44
C GLN A 250 -22.47 14.79 -9.51
N LEU A 251 -21.22 14.72 -9.97
CA LEU A 251 -20.36 15.90 -10.14
C LEU A 251 -20.74 16.63 -11.42
N ALA A 252 -20.94 17.95 -11.33
CA ALA A 252 -21.28 18.78 -12.46
C ALA A 252 -20.04 19.15 -13.30
N ASP A 253 -18.92 19.39 -12.64
CA ASP A 253 -17.66 19.78 -13.26
C ASP A 253 -16.45 19.18 -12.52
N VAL A 254 -15.42 18.86 -13.27
CA VAL A 254 -14.16 18.33 -12.76
C VAL A 254 -12.99 18.96 -13.51
N THR A 255 -12.01 19.44 -12.73
CA THR A 255 -10.69 19.81 -13.24
C THR A 255 -9.73 18.65 -12.98
N VAL A 256 -9.16 18.10 -14.04
CA VAL A 256 -8.28 16.94 -13.97
C VAL A 256 -6.82 17.39 -14.00
N VAL A 257 -6.04 16.98 -13.01
CA VAL A 257 -4.59 17.15 -12.99
C VAL A 257 -3.95 15.81 -13.38
N ALA A 258 -3.12 15.82 -14.43
CA ALA A 258 -2.41 14.63 -14.87
C ALA A 258 -1.03 14.98 -15.44
N ASP A 259 -0.15 13.98 -15.55
CA ASP A 259 1.15 14.14 -16.17
C ASP A 259 1.04 14.36 -17.70
N ALA A 260 1.97 15.13 -18.26
CA ALA A 260 2.11 15.43 -19.69
C ALA A 260 2.09 14.16 -20.55
N GLY A 261 2.77 13.12 -20.05
CA GLY A 261 2.91 11.84 -20.75
C GLY A 261 1.59 11.09 -20.92
N MET A 262 0.59 11.40 -20.08
CA MET A 262 -0.69 10.69 -20.04
C MET A 262 -1.75 11.32 -20.96
N ILE A 263 -1.60 12.59 -21.34
CA ILE A 263 -2.61 13.31 -22.14
C ILE A 263 -2.06 13.65 -23.53
N SER A 264 -2.39 12.77 -24.49
CA SER A 264 -2.22 13.06 -25.93
C SER A 264 -3.09 14.24 -26.38
N ALA A 265 -2.78 14.85 -27.52
CA ALA A 265 -3.61 15.90 -28.12
C ALA A 265 -5.07 15.46 -28.29
N ALA A 266 -5.31 14.20 -28.68
CA ALA A 266 -6.65 13.63 -28.79
C ALA A 266 -7.39 13.58 -27.44
N ASN A 267 -6.67 13.32 -26.34
CA ASN A 267 -7.27 13.35 -25.01
C ASN A 267 -7.61 14.76 -24.55
N GLN A 268 -6.75 15.75 -24.83
CA GLN A 268 -7.05 17.16 -24.52
C GLN A 268 -8.35 17.56 -25.21
N GLN A 269 -8.47 17.26 -26.50
CA GLN A 269 -9.70 17.50 -27.27
C GLN A 269 -10.91 16.78 -26.67
N ALA A 270 -10.75 15.53 -26.25
CA ALA A 270 -11.85 14.75 -25.69
C ALA A 270 -12.26 15.22 -24.27
N ILE A 271 -11.33 15.75 -23.47
CA ILE A 271 -11.62 16.40 -22.19
C ILE A 271 -12.38 17.71 -22.42
N GLU A 272 -11.89 18.56 -23.33
CA GLU A 272 -12.55 19.83 -23.67
C GLU A 272 -13.93 19.61 -24.32
N ALA A 273 -14.07 18.59 -25.16
CA ALA A 273 -15.33 18.19 -25.77
C ALA A 273 -16.32 17.62 -24.74
N ALA A 274 -15.82 17.03 -23.65
CA ALA A 274 -16.62 16.63 -22.50
C ALA A 274 -17.03 17.82 -21.62
N GLY A 275 -16.54 19.04 -21.92
CA GLY A 275 -16.79 20.23 -21.11
C GLY A 275 -15.92 20.33 -19.87
N LEU A 276 -14.94 19.43 -19.70
CA LEU A 276 -14.09 19.37 -18.52
C LEU A 276 -12.85 20.26 -18.66
N SER A 277 -12.27 20.62 -17.52
CA SER A 277 -11.02 21.39 -17.44
C SER A 277 -9.85 20.47 -17.12
N PHE A 278 -8.63 20.88 -17.48
CA PHE A 278 -7.43 20.13 -17.14
C PHE A 278 -6.25 21.04 -16.75
N ILE A 279 -5.37 20.49 -15.93
CA ILE A 279 -4.05 21.05 -15.62
C ILE A 279 -3.03 19.99 -16.01
N LEU A 280 -2.08 20.38 -16.84
CA LEU A 280 -1.05 19.49 -17.35
C LEU A 280 0.32 20.02 -17.05
N GLY A 281 1.19 19.16 -16.54
CA GLY A 281 2.62 19.37 -16.74
C GLY A 281 2.88 19.32 -18.25
N ALA A 282 3.65 20.26 -18.80
CA ALA A 282 4.02 20.23 -20.20
C ALA A 282 5.48 20.65 -20.34
N ARG A 283 6.20 20.03 -21.28
CA ARG A 283 7.51 20.56 -21.69
C ARG A 283 7.26 21.73 -22.62
N ILE A 284 7.64 22.92 -22.18
CA ILE A 284 7.59 24.11 -23.02
C ILE A 284 8.92 24.16 -23.81
N PRO A 285 8.89 24.02 -25.15
CA PRO A 285 10.11 23.94 -25.95
C PRO A 285 10.87 25.26 -25.99
N ASP A 286 10.15 26.38 -25.90
CA ASP A 286 10.66 27.73 -25.96
C ASP A 286 10.35 28.49 -24.66
N VAL A 287 11.19 29.45 -24.29
CA VAL A 287 10.94 30.29 -23.10
C VAL A 287 9.72 31.18 -23.35
N PRO A 288 8.66 31.14 -22.51
CA PRO A 288 7.48 31.98 -22.68
C PRO A 288 7.80 33.48 -22.74
N TYR A 289 7.00 34.23 -23.49
CA TYR A 289 7.22 35.68 -23.70
C TYR A 289 7.28 36.44 -22.36
N VAL A 290 6.38 36.13 -21.43
CA VAL A 290 6.33 36.77 -20.11
C VAL A 290 7.61 36.57 -19.31
N VAL A 291 8.26 35.41 -19.45
CA VAL A 291 9.56 35.13 -18.81
C VAL A 291 10.69 35.88 -19.51
N GLN A 292 10.65 35.96 -20.85
CA GLN A 292 11.64 36.74 -21.61
C GLN A 292 11.54 38.24 -21.30
N ALA A 293 10.32 38.79 -21.25
CA ALA A 293 10.06 40.18 -20.92
C ALA A 293 10.56 40.51 -19.51
N TRP A 294 10.26 39.66 -18.52
CA TRP A 294 10.75 39.85 -17.15
C TRP A 294 12.28 39.89 -17.08
N ARG A 295 12.97 38.96 -17.76
CA ARG A 295 14.44 38.93 -17.80
C ARG A 295 15.05 40.14 -18.52
N HIS A 296 14.34 40.72 -19.48
CA HIS A 296 14.78 41.94 -20.15
C HIS A 296 14.70 43.15 -19.23
N GLU A 297 13.63 43.23 -18.43
CA GLU A 297 13.43 44.28 -17.43
C GLU A 297 14.37 44.12 -16.21
N HIS A 298 14.80 42.89 -15.92
CA HIS A 298 15.64 42.54 -14.76
C HIS A 298 16.88 41.72 -15.19
N PRO A 299 17.85 42.33 -15.88
CA PRO A 299 18.94 41.59 -16.56
C PRO A 299 19.92 40.88 -15.62
N ASP A 300 20.08 41.36 -14.39
CA ASP A 300 21.03 40.83 -13.40
C ASP A 300 20.34 40.20 -12.18
N GLU A 301 19.01 40.08 -12.20
CA GLU A 301 18.24 39.47 -11.12
C GLU A 301 17.85 38.05 -11.47
N GLN A 302 17.93 37.16 -10.47
CA GLN A 302 17.34 35.83 -10.59
C GLN A 302 15.85 35.93 -10.34
N ILE A 303 15.07 35.15 -11.11
CA ILE A 303 13.63 34.99 -10.86
C ILE A 303 13.47 34.51 -9.41
N PRO A 304 12.70 35.23 -8.57
CA PRO A 304 12.48 34.82 -7.19
C PRO A 304 11.86 33.44 -7.10
N ASP A 305 12.21 32.69 -6.06
CA ASP A 305 11.57 31.40 -5.79
C ASP A 305 10.05 31.57 -5.59
N GLY A 306 9.27 30.65 -6.13
CA GLY A 306 7.81 30.72 -6.12
C GLY A 306 7.18 31.78 -7.04
N HIS A 307 7.95 32.47 -7.90
CA HIS A 307 7.38 33.40 -8.87
C HIS A 307 6.55 32.66 -9.93
N ILE A 308 5.27 33.05 -10.07
CA ILE A 308 4.33 32.44 -11.03
C ILE A 308 4.16 33.39 -12.21
N PHE A 309 4.54 32.90 -13.40
CA PHE A 309 4.21 33.55 -14.66
C PHE A 309 2.89 33.00 -15.19
N THR A 310 2.13 33.86 -15.88
CA THR A 310 0.88 33.46 -16.51
C THR A 310 0.81 34.11 -17.88
N GLN A 311 0.66 33.29 -18.93
CA GLN A 311 0.57 33.75 -20.31
C GLN A 311 -0.67 33.12 -20.98
N PRO A 312 -1.59 33.96 -21.51
CA PRO A 312 -2.66 33.48 -22.37
C PRO A 312 -2.10 32.81 -23.62
N TRP A 313 -2.61 31.63 -23.95
CA TRP A 313 -2.30 30.88 -25.15
C TRP A 313 -3.56 30.60 -25.97
N PRO A 314 -4.03 31.60 -26.74
CA PRO A 314 -5.26 31.47 -27.51
C PRO A 314 -5.13 30.38 -28.58
N ALA A 315 -6.24 29.74 -28.89
CA ALA A 315 -6.35 28.79 -29.99
C ALA A 315 -6.45 29.53 -31.33
N GLY A 316 -5.66 29.10 -32.31
CA GLY A 316 -5.78 29.62 -33.67
C GLY A 316 -7.06 29.16 -34.38
N PRO A 317 -7.47 29.79 -35.50
CA PRO A 317 -8.70 29.44 -36.22
C PRO A 317 -8.77 28.00 -36.75
N LYS A 318 -7.61 27.31 -36.82
CA LYS A 318 -7.49 25.91 -37.25
C LYS A 318 -7.24 24.95 -36.08
N ASP A 319 -7.04 25.48 -34.89
CA ASP A 319 -6.77 24.68 -33.71
C ASP A 319 -8.09 24.11 -33.20
N GLN A 320 -8.16 22.80 -33.04
CA GLN A 320 -9.33 22.12 -32.47
C GLN A 320 -9.22 22.06 -30.94
N ARG A 321 -8.88 23.19 -30.30
CA ARG A 321 -8.78 23.31 -28.84
C ARG A 321 -9.35 24.64 -28.37
N ARG A 322 -9.66 24.76 -27.09
CA ARG A 322 -10.02 26.02 -26.44
C ARG A 322 -8.78 26.89 -26.18
N ASP A 323 -9.03 28.15 -25.86
CA ASP A 323 -7.99 29.03 -25.32
C ASP A 323 -7.44 28.40 -24.03
N GLN A 324 -6.12 28.41 -23.90
CA GLN A 324 -5.41 27.83 -22.76
C GLN A 324 -4.58 28.92 -22.07
N ILE A 325 -4.08 28.60 -20.89
CA ILE A 325 -3.17 29.45 -20.13
C ILE A 325 -1.97 28.58 -19.76
N ILE A 326 -0.77 29.13 -19.94
CA ILE A 326 0.50 28.52 -19.54
C ILE A 326 1.23 29.36 -18.51
#